data_AF-A0A4P5THM2-F1
#
_entry.id   AF-A0A4P5THM2-F1
#
_cell.length_a   1.000
_cell.length_b   1.000
_cell.length_c   1.000
_cell.angle_alpha   90.00
_cell.angle_beta   90.00
_cell.angle_gamma   90.00
#
_symmetry.space_group_name_H-M   'P 1'
#
loop_
_entity.id
_entity.type
_entity.pdbx_description
1 polymer ?
#
loop_
_entity_poly.entity_id
_entity_poly.type
_entity_poly.pdbx_seq_one_letter_code
_entity_poly.pdbx_strand_id
1 'polypeptide(L)'
;MRLRESFPAAGSDYLGGESDGYEYHTTFSGSSLRASYDMVKSFLQEEGYGDIPIPKDLEELVQFRLSTRNKQILLFDDNGYCHNPIKILFPLDRRKRRTILLYIYNENDSHHLLKFHKKFSKK
;
A
#
# COMPACT_ATOMS: atom_id res chain seq x y z
N MET A 1 -5.73 14.88 -12.47
CA MET A 1 -6.70 14.55 -11.41
C MET A 1 -5.97 13.72 -10.39
N ARG A 2 -6.29 13.88 -9.10
CA ARG A 2 -5.67 13.07 -8.04
C ARG A 2 -6.28 11.67 -8.02
N LEU A 3 -5.51 10.67 -7.61
CA LEU A 3 -5.96 9.28 -7.55
C LEU A 3 -7.20 9.10 -6.65
N ARG A 4 -7.28 9.84 -5.54
CA ARG A 4 -8.46 9.81 -4.66
C ARG A 4 -9.73 10.33 -5.30
N GLU A 5 -9.62 11.31 -6.21
CA GLU A 5 -10.76 11.93 -6.89
C GLU A 5 -11.17 11.16 -8.15
N SER A 6 -10.20 10.55 -8.83
CA SER A 6 -10.37 9.85 -10.09
C SER A 6 -9.57 8.56 -10.08
N PHE A 7 -10.14 7.54 -9.43
CA PHE A 7 -9.48 6.25 -9.28
C PHE A 7 -9.25 5.58 -10.65
N PRO A 8 -8.04 5.06 -10.94
CA PRO A 8 -7.70 4.47 -12.22
C PRO A 8 -8.57 3.25 -12.55
N ALA A 9 -9.01 3.15 -13.80
CA ALA A 9 -9.79 2.02 -14.30
C ALA A 9 -8.96 0.73 -14.38
N ALA A 10 -9.63 -0.41 -14.49
CA ALA A 10 -8.96 -1.70 -14.64
C ALA A 10 -8.04 -1.72 -15.88
N GLY A 11 -6.79 -2.13 -15.69
CA GLY A 11 -5.80 -2.22 -16.77
C GLY A 11 -5.25 -0.88 -17.25
N SER A 12 -5.59 0.24 -16.61
CA SER A 12 -4.95 1.52 -16.90
C SER A 12 -3.60 1.61 -16.20
N ASP A 13 -2.59 2.11 -16.91
CA ASP A 13 -1.30 2.49 -16.34
C ASP A 13 -1.43 3.90 -15.74
N TYR A 14 -1.21 4.02 -14.43
CA TYR A 14 -1.20 5.31 -13.74
C TYR A 14 0.08 5.44 -12.91
N LEU A 15 0.94 6.38 -13.30
CA LEU A 15 2.23 6.68 -12.64
C LEU A 15 3.09 5.43 -12.37
N GLY A 16 3.07 4.46 -13.30
CA GLY A 16 3.86 3.22 -13.18
C GLY A 16 3.33 2.23 -12.16
N GLY A 17 2.09 2.42 -11.69
CA GLY A 17 1.33 1.44 -10.91
C GLY A 17 0.19 0.82 -11.72
N GLU A 18 -0.29 -0.31 -11.23
CA GLU A 18 -1.36 -1.09 -11.86
C GLU A 18 -2.65 -0.95 -11.06
N SER A 19 -3.78 -0.84 -11.77
CA SER A 19 -5.12 -0.84 -11.17
C SER A 19 -5.97 -1.96 -11.73
N ASP A 20 -6.72 -2.65 -10.88
CA ASP A 20 -7.80 -3.56 -11.31
C ASP A 20 -9.19 -2.87 -11.30
N GLY A 21 -9.21 -1.53 -11.14
CA GLY A 21 -10.42 -0.71 -10.99
C GLY A 21 -10.90 -0.59 -9.54
N TYR A 22 -10.33 -1.36 -8.62
CA TYR A 22 -10.66 -1.35 -7.19
C TYR A 22 -9.43 -1.17 -6.30
N GLU A 23 -8.35 -1.88 -6.58
CA GLU A 23 -7.05 -1.78 -5.94
C GLU A 23 -6.05 -1.20 -6.95
N TYR A 24 -5.40 -0.11 -6.57
CA TYR A 24 -4.23 0.42 -7.23
C TYR A 24 -3.01 0.03 -6.42
N HIS A 25 -1.98 -0.51 -7.07
CA HIS A 25 -0.74 -0.83 -6.41
C HIS A 25 0.48 -0.35 -7.19
N THR A 26 1.49 0.08 -6.45
CA THR A 26 2.75 0.55 -7.01
C THR A 26 3.93 0.22 -6.11
N THR A 27 5.14 0.27 -6.67
CA THR A 27 6.38 -0.11 -6.00
C THR A 27 7.34 1.06 -5.94
N PHE A 28 7.76 1.43 -4.72
CA PHE A 28 8.76 2.46 -4.49
C PHE A 28 10.12 1.84 -4.15
N SER A 29 11.16 2.24 -4.87
CA SER A 29 12.53 1.74 -4.67
C SER A 29 13.57 2.84 -4.85
N GLY A 30 13.80 3.62 -3.79
CA GLY A 30 14.84 4.63 -3.71
C GLY A 30 16.23 4.08 -3.33
N SER A 31 17.17 5.00 -3.13
CA SER A 31 18.56 4.69 -2.76
C SER A 31 18.70 4.00 -1.40
N SER A 32 17.74 4.23 -0.49
CA SER A 32 17.62 3.62 0.84
C SER A 32 16.16 3.33 1.16
N LEU A 33 15.89 2.53 2.19
CA LEU A 33 14.52 2.28 2.64
C LEU A 33 13.84 3.58 3.14
N ARG A 34 14.61 4.50 3.73
CA ARG A 34 14.14 5.82 4.14
C ARG A 34 13.71 6.63 2.93
N ALA A 35 14.55 6.68 1.89
CA ALA A 35 14.22 7.38 0.64
C ALA A 35 12.94 6.81 0.01
N SER A 36 12.78 5.48 -0.03
CA SER A 36 11.54 4.87 -0.52
C SER A 36 10.32 5.27 0.30
N TYR A 37 10.47 5.39 1.62
CA TYR A 37 9.37 5.81 2.47
C TYR A 37 9.02 7.28 2.30
N ASP A 38 10.03 8.14 2.15
CA ASP A 38 9.81 9.55 1.84
C ASP A 38 9.08 9.73 0.50
N MET A 39 9.41 8.92 -0.51
CA MET A 39 8.65 8.89 -1.78
C MET A 39 7.19 8.50 -1.59
N VAL A 40 6.89 7.50 -0.75
CA VAL A 40 5.50 7.09 -0.43
C VAL A 40 4.74 8.25 0.23
N LYS A 41 5.35 8.94 1.19
CA LYS A 41 4.71 10.09 1.85
C LYS A 41 4.39 11.22 0.88
N SER A 42 5.34 11.58 0.01
CA SER A 42 5.12 12.60 -1.02
C SER A 42 4.00 12.19 -1.98
N PHE A 43 4.01 10.94 -2.44
CA PHE A 43 2.97 10.42 -3.32
C PHE A 43 1.58 10.50 -2.68
N LEU A 44 1.43 10.03 -1.43
CA LEU A 44 0.15 10.10 -0.72
C LEU A 44 -0.33 11.54 -0.55
N GLN A 45 0.57 12.47 -0.22
CA GLN A 45 0.23 13.89 -0.09
C GLN A 45 -0.28 14.48 -1.42
N GLU A 46 0.41 14.20 -2.52
CA GLU A 46 0.09 14.72 -3.85
C GLU A 46 -1.22 14.13 -4.40
N GLU A 47 -1.46 12.84 -4.16
CA GLU A 47 -2.61 12.08 -4.65
C GLU A 47 -3.88 12.23 -3.78
N GLY A 48 -3.86 13.09 -2.76
CA GLY A 48 -5.03 13.46 -1.97
C GLY A 48 -5.27 12.62 -0.71
N TYR A 49 -4.25 11.90 -0.26
CA TYR A 49 -4.27 11.02 0.91
C TYR A 49 -3.47 11.58 2.11
N GLY A 50 -3.13 12.87 2.09
CA GLY A 50 -2.34 13.52 3.14
C GLY A 50 -3.02 13.67 4.51
N ASP A 51 -4.34 13.49 4.55
CA ASP A 51 -5.16 13.51 5.77
C ASP A 51 -5.20 12.14 6.48
N ILE A 52 -4.69 11.09 5.85
CA ILE A 52 -4.67 9.74 6.42
C ILE A 52 -3.53 9.63 7.44
N PRO A 53 -3.77 9.08 8.64
CA PRO A 53 -2.70 8.80 9.58
C PRO A 53 -1.75 7.77 8.97
N ILE A 54 -0.47 8.09 8.97
CA ILE A 54 0.62 7.21 8.55
C ILE A 54 1.73 7.27 9.60
N PRO A 55 2.62 6.27 9.66
CA PRO A 55 3.79 6.34 10.53
C PRO A 55 4.57 7.65 10.33
N LYS A 56 5.08 8.25 11.41
CA LYS A 56 5.73 9.56 11.30
C LYS A 56 7.06 9.49 10.53
N ASP A 57 7.76 8.37 10.69
CA ASP A 57 9.11 8.13 10.19
C ASP A 57 9.33 6.64 9.87
N LEU A 58 10.50 6.35 9.33
CA LEU A 58 10.86 4.98 8.97
C LEU A 58 10.96 4.09 10.20
N GLU A 59 11.45 4.62 11.32
CA GLU A 59 11.64 3.90 12.57
C GLU A 59 10.31 3.35 13.10
N GLU A 60 9.25 4.15 13.02
CA GLU A 60 7.88 3.75 13.35
C GLU A 60 7.33 2.75 12.33
N LEU A 61 7.50 3.00 11.02
CA LEU A 61 7.03 2.07 9.97
C LEU A 61 7.64 0.67 10.14
N VAL A 62 8.92 0.58 10.50
CA VAL A 62 9.61 -0.71 10.67
C VAL A 62 9.04 -1.53 11.83
N GLN A 63 8.37 -0.91 12.82
CA GLN A 63 7.69 -1.65 13.90
C GLN A 63 6.53 -2.50 13.39
N PHE A 64 5.94 -2.14 12.25
CA PHE A 64 4.88 -2.92 11.60
C PHE A 64 5.42 -4.06 10.74
N ARG A 65 6.75 -4.22 10.63
CA ARG A 65 7.35 -5.33 9.91
C ARG A 65 7.24 -6.61 10.73
N LEU A 66 6.72 -7.68 10.12
CA LEU A 66 6.63 -8.98 10.78
C LEU A 66 8.03 -9.52 11.06
N SER A 67 8.27 -9.88 12.32
CA SER A 67 9.58 -10.38 12.80
C SER A 67 9.82 -11.85 12.44
N THR A 68 8.79 -12.58 12.03
CA THR A 68 8.83 -14.02 11.82
C THR A 68 9.22 -14.43 10.40
N ARG A 69 9.96 -15.55 10.31
CA ARG A 69 10.30 -16.22 9.04
C ARG A 69 9.27 -17.30 8.67
N ASN A 70 8.29 -17.55 9.53
CA ASN A 70 7.30 -18.58 9.27
C ASN A 70 6.35 -18.09 8.18
N LYS A 71 6.53 -18.63 6.95
CA LYS A 71 5.69 -18.33 5.80
C LYS A 71 4.21 -18.60 6.07
N GLN A 72 3.87 -19.51 6.98
CA GLN A 72 2.47 -19.76 7.36
C GLN A 72 1.86 -18.57 8.11
N ILE A 73 2.62 -17.90 8.99
CA ILE A 73 2.13 -16.71 9.71
C ILE A 73 1.97 -15.53 8.74
N LEU A 74 2.88 -15.41 7.77
CA LEU A 74 2.81 -14.40 6.70
C LEU A 74 1.60 -14.56 5.76
N LEU A 75 0.89 -15.71 5.79
CA LEU A 75 -0.36 -15.89 5.03
C LEU A 75 -1.56 -15.21 5.72
N PHE A 76 -1.48 -14.98 7.02
CA PHE A 76 -2.60 -14.47 7.82
C PHE A 76 -2.48 -12.99 8.17
N ASP A 77 -1.30 -12.39 7.96
CA ASP A 77 -1.04 -11.02 8.39
C ASP A 77 -0.32 -10.22 7.30
N ASP A 78 -0.70 -8.94 7.18
CA ASP A 78 -0.10 -8.04 6.20
C ASP A 78 1.27 -7.57 6.75
N ASN A 79 2.35 -7.76 5.98
CA ASN A 79 3.71 -7.41 6.42
C ASN A 79 4.00 -5.91 6.28
N GLY A 80 3.36 -5.08 7.10
CA GLY A 80 3.53 -3.64 7.11
C GLY A 80 2.36 -2.90 7.75
N TYR A 81 2.26 -1.61 7.43
CA TYR A 81 1.24 -0.72 7.98
C TYR A 81 -0.04 -0.79 7.14
N CYS A 82 -1.18 -1.00 7.80
CA CYS A 82 -2.50 -1.01 7.16
C CYS A 82 -3.41 0.02 7.82
N HIS A 83 -3.90 0.97 7.04
CA HIS A 83 -4.91 1.92 7.48
C HIS A 83 -5.81 2.29 6.32
N ASN A 84 -7.10 1.99 6.41
CA ASN A 84 -8.05 2.23 5.33
C ASN A 84 -7.99 3.68 4.81
N PRO A 85 -7.88 3.95 3.49
CA PRO A 85 -7.84 3.03 2.33
C PRO A 85 -6.46 2.60 1.82
N ILE A 86 -5.39 2.72 2.60
CA ILE A 86 -4.02 2.41 2.16
C ILE A 86 -3.39 1.23 2.90
N LYS A 87 -2.41 0.60 2.24
CA LYS A 87 -1.47 -0.32 2.88
C LYS A 87 -0.05 -0.03 2.41
N ILE A 88 0.87 0.10 3.36
CA ILE A 88 2.29 0.34 3.14
C ILE A 88 3.03 -0.92 3.59
N LEU A 89 3.37 -1.78 2.63
CA LEU A 89 3.85 -3.12 2.89
C LEU A 89 5.33 -3.30 2.52
N PHE A 90 5.99 -4.21 3.22
CA PHE A 90 7.33 -4.65 2.91
C PHE A 90 7.29 -5.94 2.07
N PRO A 91 8.11 -6.03 0.99
CA PRO A 91 8.20 -7.25 0.22
C PRO A 91 8.76 -8.39 1.09
N LEU A 92 8.26 -9.60 0.87
CA LEU A 92 8.76 -10.82 1.53
C LEU A 92 10.17 -11.19 1.04
N ASP A 93 10.54 -10.77 -0.17
CA ASP A 93 11.87 -10.99 -0.73
C ASP A 93 12.93 -10.10 -0.09
N ARG A 94 13.85 -10.74 0.64
CA ARG A 94 14.99 -10.09 1.32
C ARG A 94 15.99 -9.43 0.38
N ARG A 95 15.93 -9.66 -0.93
CA ARG A 95 16.75 -8.92 -1.90
C ARG A 95 16.21 -7.50 -2.11
N LYS A 96 14.91 -7.30 -1.87
CA LYS A 96 14.20 -6.02 -2.02
C LYS A 96 14.15 -5.21 -0.71
N ARG A 97 15.25 -5.15 0.05
CA ARG A 97 15.27 -4.54 1.41
C ARG A 97 14.95 -3.05 1.45
N ARG A 98 15.11 -2.36 0.33
CA ARG A 98 14.89 -0.92 0.18
C ARG A 98 13.53 -0.63 -0.45
N THR A 99 12.77 -1.65 -0.80
CA THR A 99 11.52 -1.50 -1.55
C THR A 99 10.33 -1.42 -0.59
N ILE A 100 9.37 -0.59 -0.94
CA ILE A 100 8.07 -0.49 -0.27
C ILE A 100 6.99 -0.69 -1.33
N LEU A 101 5.99 -1.50 -0.99
CA LEU A 101 4.79 -1.71 -1.80
C LEU A 101 3.70 -0.81 -1.24
N LEU A 102 3.08 0.00 -2.08
CA LEU A 102 1.93 0.81 -1.72
C LEU A 102 0.70 0.23 -2.41
N TYR A 103 -0.33 -0.05 -1.63
CA TYR A 103 -1.66 -0.43 -2.10
C TYR A 103 -2.64 0.66 -1.68
N ILE A 104 -3.52 1.06 -2.59
CA ILE A 104 -4.57 2.05 -2.37
C ILE A 104 -5.87 1.45 -2.89
N TYR A 105 -6.92 1.56 -2.10
CA TYR A 105 -8.21 0.97 -2.39
C TYR A 105 -9.24 2.06 -2.70
N ASN A 106 -10.12 1.79 -3.68
CA ASN A 106 -11.14 2.74 -4.11
C ASN A 106 -12.25 2.88 -3.06
N GLU A 107 -12.23 4.00 -2.33
CA GLU A 107 -13.21 4.34 -1.28
C GLU A 107 -14.65 4.39 -1.80
N ASN A 108 -14.86 4.65 -3.09
CA ASN A 108 -16.19 4.75 -3.70
C ASN A 108 -16.78 3.38 -4.09
N ASP A 109 -16.00 2.29 -3.97
CA ASP A 109 -16.53 0.96 -4.25
C ASP A 109 -17.53 0.53 -3.16
N SER A 110 -18.70 0.06 -3.59
CA SER A 110 -19.78 -0.40 -2.70
C SER A 110 -19.35 -1.49 -1.70
N HIS A 111 -18.28 -2.24 -1.99
CA HIS A 111 -17.74 -3.29 -1.14
C HIS A 111 -16.34 -2.96 -0.62
N HIS A 112 -15.97 -1.66 -0.61
CA HIS A 112 -14.64 -1.17 -0.27
C HIS A 112 -14.07 -1.80 1.01
N LEU A 113 -14.78 -1.71 2.13
CA LEU A 113 -14.30 -2.24 3.42
C LEU A 113 -14.10 -3.77 3.37
N LEU A 114 -15.03 -4.49 2.74
CA LEU A 114 -14.95 -5.95 2.65
C LEU A 114 -13.77 -6.38 1.79
N LYS A 115 -13.54 -5.68 0.69
CA LYS A 115 -12.43 -5.99 -0.20
C LYS A 115 -11.08 -5.56 0.41
N PHE A 116 -11.01 -4.43 1.12
CA PHE A 116 -9.80 -3.94 1.82
C PHE A 116 -9.30 -4.97 2.85
N HIS A 117 -10.23 -5.58 3.58
CA HIS A 117 -9.95 -6.61 4.58
C HIS A 117 -9.91 -8.04 4.00
N LYS A 118 -9.95 -8.21 2.66
CA LYS A 118 -9.94 -9.52 1.99
C LYS A 118 -11.07 -10.45 2.48
N LYS A 119 -12.22 -9.88 2.83
CA LYS A 119 -13.44 -10.59 3.28
C LYS A 119 -14.54 -10.62 2.23
N PHE A 120 -14.37 -9.92 1.12
CA PHE A 120 -15.35 -9.95 0.04
C PHE A 120 -15.30 -11.30 -0.69
N SER A 121 -16.42 -12.02 -0.66
CA SER A 121 -16.64 -13.24 -1.41
C SER A 121 -17.90 -13.04 -2.23
N LYS A 122 -17.78 -13.05 -3.57
CA LYS A 122 -18.96 -13.17 -4.45
C LYS A 122 -19.50 -14.59 -4.25
N LYS A 123 -20.68 -14.69 -3.63
CA LYS A 123 -21.49 -15.92 -3.67
C LYS A 123 -21.97 -16.17 -5.09
#